data_AF-A0A433J7N9-F1
#
_entry.id   AF-A0A433J7N9-F1
#
_cell.length_a   1.000
_cell.length_b   1.000
_cell.length_c   1.000
_cell.angle_alpha   90.00
_cell.angle_beta   90.00
_cell.angle_gamma   90.00
#
_symmetry.space_group_name_H-M   'P 1'
#
loop_
_entity.id
_entity.type
_entity.pdbx_description
1 polymer ?
#
loop_
_entity_poly.entity_id
_entity_poly.type
_entity_poly.pdbx_seq_one_letter_code
_entity_poly.pdbx_strand_id
1 'polypeptide(L)'
;MSDPKDALRALLDSYLRCPAEPARAELEQALRGYQTDWIRAHAGADAPPLPVPAAASARPPARPKFPIASADLEVLKRLAEGWAGSTAEVSRWAWFENRELVTLEPNPAGSGPELLRLTPSGWLAAGRTPPG
;
A
#
# COMPACT_ATOMS: atom_id res chain seq x y z
N MET A 1 -23.33 -10.13 -11.00
CA MET A 1 -21.90 -10.17 -11.34
C MET A 1 -21.79 -9.62 -12.74
N SER A 2 -21.17 -8.45 -12.94
CA SER A 2 -20.99 -7.89 -14.29
C SER A 2 -19.96 -8.72 -15.07
N ASP A 3 -20.21 -8.94 -16.36
CA ASP A 3 -19.25 -9.63 -17.23
C ASP A 3 -17.96 -8.79 -17.33
N PRO A 4 -16.77 -9.41 -17.23
CA PRO A 4 -15.50 -8.67 -17.34
C PRO A 4 -15.35 -7.90 -18.67
N LYS A 5 -16.03 -8.32 -19.74
CA LYS A 5 -16.08 -7.60 -21.02
C LYS A 5 -16.90 -6.31 -20.93
N ASP A 6 -17.99 -6.31 -20.16
CA ASP A 6 -18.82 -5.13 -19.96
C ASP A 6 -18.06 -4.06 -19.17
N ALA A 7 -17.27 -4.47 -18.18
CA ALA A 7 -16.39 -3.58 -17.43
C ALA A 7 -15.29 -2.95 -18.32
N LEU A 8 -14.65 -3.74 -19.18
CA LEU A 8 -13.66 -3.22 -20.15
C LEU A 8 -14.29 -2.23 -21.13
N ARG A 9 -15.52 -2.52 -21.59
CA ARG A 9 -16.23 -1.64 -22.52
C ARG A 9 -16.56 -0.30 -21.87
N ALA A 10 -16.96 -0.31 -20.60
CA ALA A 10 -17.19 0.91 -19.84
C ALA A 10 -15.91 1.76 -19.66
N LEU A 11 -14.76 1.11 -19.40
CA LEU A 11 -13.47 1.79 -19.31
C LEU A 11 -13.02 2.39 -20.65
N LEU A 12 -13.22 1.65 -21.75
CA LEU A 12 -12.95 2.15 -23.10
C LEU A 12 -13.83 3.37 -23.42
N ASP A 13 -15.13 3.29 -23.15
CA ASP A 13 -16.05 4.41 -23.37
C ASP A 13 -15.67 5.63 -22.53
N SER A 14 -15.23 5.42 -21.29
CA SER A 14 -14.74 6.49 -20.40
C SER A 14 -13.51 7.18 -21.00
N TYR A 15 -12.52 6.39 -21.43
CA TYR A 15 -11.31 6.89 -22.06
C TYR A 15 -11.60 7.65 -23.37
N LEU A 16 -12.52 7.17 -24.20
CA LEU A 16 -12.90 7.82 -25.46
C LEU A 16 -13.62 9.16 -25.24
N ARG A 17 -14.35 9.33 -24.13
CA ARG A 17 -15.00 10.60 -23.76
C ARG A 17 -14.03 11.59 -23.13
N CYS A 18 -13.08 11.10 -22.33
CA CYS A 18 -12.08 11.93 -21.65
C CYS A 18 -10.73 11.19 -21.62
N PRO A 19 -9.86 11.43 -22.62
CA PRO A 19 -8.59 10.73 -22.75
C PRO A 19 -7.55 11.30 -21.76
N ALA A 20 -7.78 11.07 -20.48
CA ALA A 20 -6.88 11.42 -19.40
C ALA A 20 -5.93 10.25 -19.08
N GLU A 21 -4.70 10.56 -18.69
CA GLU A 21 -3.70 9.57 -18.26
C GLU A 21 -4.20 8.58 -17.18
N PRO A 22 -4.97 8.99 -16.12
CA PRO A 22 -5.52 8.01 -15.18
C PRO A 22 -6.50 7.02 -15.83
N ALA A 23 -7.36 7.49 -16.73
CA ALA A 23 -8.33 6.62 -17.42
C ALA A 23 -7.62 5.62 -18.37
N ARG A 24 -6.52 6.07 -19.00
CA ARG A 24 -5.66 5.21 -19.82
C ARG A 24 -4.98 4.12 -18.97
N ALA A 25 -4.38 4.50 -17.84
CA ALA A 25 -3.69 3.57 -16.96
C ALA A 25 -4.64 2.48 -16.43
N GLU A 26 -5.87 2.87 -16.07
CA GLU A 26 -6.92 1.96 -15.60
C GLU A 26 -7.38 0.99 -16.71
N LEU A 27 -7.60 1.50 -17.93
CA LEU A 27 -7.94 0.66 -19.09
C LEU A 27 -6.82 -0.34 -19.43
N GLU A 28 -5.57 0.10 -19.45
CA GLU A 28 -4.42 -0.78 -19.73
C GLU A 28 -4.24 -1.86 -18.65
N GLN A 29 -4.45 -1.51 -17.38
CA GLN A 29 -4.40 -2.47 -16.28
C GLN A 29 -5.51 -3.51 -16.41
N ALA A 30 -6.74 -3.09 -16.69
CA ALA A 30 -7.88 -3.99 -16.88
C ALA A 30 -7.67 -4.93 -18.09
N LEU A 31 -7.16 -4.41 -19.21
CA LEU A 31 -6.84 -5.21 -20.40
C LEU A 31 -5.78 -6.28 -20.12
N ARG A 32 -4.71 -5.94 -19.39
CA ARG A 32 -3.68 -6.91 -19.00
C ARG A 32 -4.24 -8.02 -18.11
N GLY A 33 -5.11 -7.67 -17.16
CA GLY A 33 -5.79 -8.66 -16.31
C GLY A 33 -6.64 -9.62 -17.14
N TYR A 34 -7.51 -9.08 -18.00
CA TYR A 34 -8.37 -9.87 -18.86
C TYR A 34 -7.59 -10.79 -19.81
N GLN A 35 -6.52 -10.29 -20.44
CA GLN A 35 -5.66 -11.11 -21.31
C GLN A 35 -5.01 -12.26 -20.53
N THR A 36 -4.52 -11.99 -19.32
CA THR A 36 -3.89 -13.01 -18.47
C THR A 36 -4.88 -14.11 -18.11
N ASP A 37 -6.10 -13.73 -17.70
CA ASP A 37 -7.14 -14.70 -17.35
C ASP A 37 -7.65 -15.47 -18.57
N TRP A 38 -7.78 -14.81 -19.72
CA TRP A 38 -8.14 -15.48 -20.97
C TRP A 38 -7.09 -16.49 -21.40
N ILE A 39 -5.80 -16.12 -21.39
CA ILE A 39 -4.69 -17.03 -21.69
C ILE A 39 -4.74 -18.22 -20.75
N ARG A 40 -4.92 -18.01 -19.44
CA ARG A 40 -4.99 -19.10 -18.46
C ARG A 40 -6.15 -20.05 -18.74
N ALA A 41 -7.34 -19.52 -19.02
CA ALA A 41 -8.51 -20.34 -19.29
C ALA A 41 -8.34 -21.22 -20.54
N HIS A 42 -7.44 -20.87 -21.46
CA HIS A 42 -7.24 -21.55 -22.73
C HIS A 42 -5.89 -22.28 -22.85
N ALA A 43 -4.91 -22.02 -21.99
CA ALA A 43 -3.56 -22.60 -22.05
C ALA A 43 -3.43 -23.99 -21.42
N GLY A 44 -4.46 -24.50 -20.74
CA GLY A 44 -4.45 -25.86 -20.18
C GLY A 44 -3.27 -26.10 -19.22
N ALA A 45 -2.45 -27.12 -19.48
CA ALA A 45 -1.28 -27.48 -18.67
C ALA A 45 -0.07 -26.55 -18.86
N ASP A 46 -0.04 -25.77 -19.95
CA ASP A 46 1.00 -24.77 -20.23
C ASP A 46 0.64 -23.38 -19.64
N ALA A 47 -0.43 -23.31 -18.84
CA ALA A 47 -0.81 -22.08 -18.18
C ALA A 47 0.33 -21.60 -17.28
N PRO A 48 0.85 -20.37 -17.47
CA PRO A 48 1.85 -19.82 -16.56
C PRO A 48 1.29 -19.86 -15.13
N PRO A 49 2.13 -20.20 -14.12
CA PRO A 49 1.69 -20.29 -12.75
C PRO A 49 1.00 -18.98 -12.36
N LEU A 50 -0.05 -19.08 -11.54
CA LEU A 50 -0.76 -17.90 -11.03
C LEU A 50 0.30 -16.85 -10.64
N PRO A 51 0.23 -15.60 -11.15
CA PRO A 51 0.78 -14.54 -10.36
C PRO A 51 -0.01 -14.63 -9.06
N VAL A 52 0.65 -15.13 -8.01
CA VAL A 52 0.29 -14.79 -6.64
C VAL A 52 -0.12 -13.33 -6.71
N PRO A 53 -1.34 -12.96 -6.24
CA PRO A 53 -1.81 -11.58 -6.32
C PRO A 53 -0.63 -10.74 -5.88
N ALA A 54 -0.13 -9.90 -6.78
CA ALA A 54 1.13 -9.23 -6.55
C ALA A 54 0.94 -8.46 -5.26
N ALA A 55 1.44 -9.03 -4.15
CA ALA A 55 1.71 -8.31 -2.94
C ALA A 55 2.59 -7.19 -3.47
N ALA A 56 1.99 -5.99 -3.48
CA ALA A 56 2.43 -4.83 -4.22
C ALA A 56 3.94 -4.87 -4.33
N SER A 57 4.44 -5.09 -5.55
CA SER A 57 5.85 -5.27 -5.90
C SER A 57 6.76 -5.03 -4.70
N ALA A 58 7.35 -6.11 -4.15
CA ALA A 58 8.47 -6.00 -3.23
C ALA A 58 9.67 -5.41 -4.00
N ARG A 59 9.52 -4.15 -4.41
CA ARG A 59 10.60 -3.22 -4.64
C ARG A 59 11.42 -3.30 -3.36
N PRO A 60 12.74 -3.49 -3.44
CA PRO A 60 13.58 -3.48 -2.24
C PRO A 60 13.15 -2.27 -1.40
N PRO A 61 12.93 -2.44 -0.08
CA PRO A 61 12.28 -1.45 0.76
C PRO A 61 12.92 -0.12 0.44
N ALA A 62 12.12 0.80 -0.11
CA ALA A 62 12.61 2.07 -0.57
C ALA A 62 13.34 2.67 0.63
N ARG A 63 14.67 2.75 0.54
CA ARG A 63 15.47 3.35 1.60
C ARG A 63 14.80 4.67 1.93
N PRO A 64 14.54 4.97 3.20
CA PRO A 64 13.86 6.20 3.56
C PRO A 64 14.57 7.36 2.85
N LYS A 65 13.79 8.28 2.27
CA LYS A 65 14.32 9.40 1.47
C LYS A 65 15.35 10.25 2.22
N PHE A 66 15.44 10.05 3.54
CA PHE A 66 16.30 10.71 4.49
C PHE A 66 16.93 9.66 5.42
N PRO A 67 18.13 9.94 5.98
CA PRO A 67 18.74 9.08 6.97
C PRO A 67 17.87 9.03 8.24
N ILE A 68 17.62 7.81 8.74
CA ILE A 68 16.93 7.57 10.01
C ILE A 68 17.96 6.98 10.98
N ALA A 69 18.04 7.52 12.20
CA ALA A 69 18.94 6.97 13.21
C ALA A 69 18.49 5.57 13.62
N SER A 70 19.42 4.70 14.01
CA SER A 70 19.11 3.31 14.37
C SER A 70 18.07 3.23 15.51
N ALA A 71 18.16 4.12 16.51
CA ALA A 71 17.20 4.17 17.60
C ALA A 71 15.77 4.49 17.12
N ASP A 72 15.65 5.38 16.14
CA ASP A 72 14.36 5.76 15.55
C ASP A 72 13.78 4.62 14.69
N LEU A 73 14.63 3.87 14.00
CA LEU A 73 14.21 2.65 13.29
C LEU A 73 13.67 1.58 14.23
N GLU A 74 14.27 1.39 15.40
CA GLU A 74 13.77 0.43 16.39
C GLU A 74 12.38 0.81 16.91
N VAL A 75 12.10 2.11 17.09
CA VAL A 75 10.76 2.59 17.44
C VAL A 75 9.75 2.20 16.35
N LEU A 76 10.07 2.46 15.08
CA LEU A 76 9.18 2.11 13.95
C LEU A 76 8.96 0.60 13.83
N LYS A 77 9.99 -0.23 14.06
CA LYS A 77 9.86 -1.69 14.08
C LYS A 77 8.94 -2.17 15.19
N ARG A 78 9.08 -1.62 16.41
CA ARG A 78 8.21 -1.97 17.53
C ARG A 78 6.74 -1.60 17.26
N LEU A 79 6.50 -0.42 16.69
CA LEU A 79 5.14 -0.04 16.25
C LEU A 79 4.61 -1.01 15.19
N ALA A 80 5.45 -1.46 14.26
CA ALA A 80 5.09 -2.43 13.23
C ALA A 80 4.79 -3.84 13.81
N GLU A 81 5.36 -4.17 14.96
CA GLU A 81 5.10 -5.40 15.72
C GLU A 81 3.81 -5.33 16.56
N GLY A 82 3.10 -4.20 16.53
CA GLY A 82 1.82 -4.01 17.23
C GLY A 82 1.93 -3.35 18.61
N TRP A 83 3.10 -2.81 18.97
CA TRP A 83 3.21 -1.96 20.16
C TRP A 83 2.40 -0.67 19.96
N ALA A 84 1.51 -0.36 20.90
CA ALA A 84 0.70 0.86 20.90
C ALA A 84 1.46 2.03 21.54
N GLY A 85 2.57 2.44 20.92
CA GLY A 85 3.40 3.54 21.43
C GLY A 85 2.63 4.88 21.44
N SER A 86 2.85 5.67 22.49
CA SER A 86 2.18 6.96 22.69
C SER A 86 3.13 8.16 22.64
N THR A 87 2.58 9.38 22.52
CA THR A 87 3.35 10.64 22.56
C THR A 87 4.09 10.85 23.88
N ALA A 88 3.67 10.17 24.97
CA ALA A 88 4.37 10.18 26.25
C ALA A 88 5.61 9.27 26.25
N GLU A 89 5.57 8.15 25.52
CA GLU A 89 6.66 7.16 25.50
C GLU A 89 7.71 7.45 24.42
N VAL A 90 7.32 8.10 23.32
CA VAL A 90 8.20 8.38 22.19
C VAL A 90 8.60 9.86 22.19
N SER A 91 9.71 10.22 22.83
CA SER A 91 10.12 11.62 22.99
C SER A 91 10.28 12.40 21.67
N ARG A 92 10.59 11.70 20.56
CA ARG A 92 10.74 12.29 19.22
C ARG A 92 9.50 12.10 18.33
N TRP A 93 8.32 11.85 18.88
CA TRP A 93 7.09 11.59 18.11
C TRP A 93 6.85 12.65 17.01
N ALA A 94 7.06 13.93 17.31
CA ALA A 94 6.87 15.03 16.37
C ALA A 94 7.82 14.96 15.15
N TRP A 95 9.01 14.38 15.31
CA TRP A 95 9.95 14.19 14.20
C TRP A 95 9.44 13.14 13.21
N PHE A 96 8.78 12.09 13.71
CA PHE A 96 8.19 11.03 12.90
C PHE A 96 6.94 11.56 12.16
N GLU A 97 6.09 12.32 12.86
CA GLU A 97 4.88 12.91 12.27
C GLU A 97 5.22 13.91 11.17
N ASN A 98 6.17 14.84 11.41
CA ASN A 98 6.62 15.81 10.41
C ASN A 98 7.21 15.18 9.13
N ARG A 99 7.62 13.90 9.20
CA ARG A 99 8.13 13.13 8.06
C ARG A 99 7.12 12.16 7.51
N GLU A 100 5.87 12.28 7.94
CA GLU A 100 4.75 11.44 7.55
C GLU A 100 5.05 9.95 7.78
N LEU A 101 5.83 9.61 8.81
CA LEU A 101 6.12 8.22 9.19
C LEU A 101 5.07 7.68 10.14
N VAL A 102 4.48 8.55 10.95
CA VAL A 102 3.37 8.22 11.84
C VAL A 102 2.29 9.28 11.74
N THR A 103 1.07 8.91 12.11
CA THR A 103 -0.03 9.83 12.45
C THR A 103 -0.40 9.64 13.91
N LEU A 104 -0.98 10.67 14.50
CA LEU A 104 -1.54 10.59 15.85
C LEU A 104 -3.01 10.16 15.76
N GLU A 105 -3.35 9.12 16.49
CA GLU A 105 -4.73 8.71 16.71
C GLU A 105 -5.15 9.04 18.14
N PRO A 106 -6.41 9.46 18.34
CA PRO A 106 -6.95 9.64 19.68
C PRO A 106 -6.90 8.32 20.43
N ASN A 107 -6.55 8.39 21.71
CA ASN A 107 -6.52 7.22 22.56
C ASN A 107 -7.95 6.63 22.69
N PRO A 108 -8.15 5.33 22.38
CA PRO A 108 -9.48 4.70 22.46
C PRO A 108 -10.05 4.68 23.88
N ALA A 109 -9.24 4.86 24.92
CA ALA A 109 -9.70 5.03 26.30
C ALA A 109 -10.37 6.40 26.57
N GLY A 110 -10.41 7.31 25.58
CA GLY A 110 -11.05 8.62 25.67
C GLY A 110 -10.30 9.66 26.50
N SER A 111 -9.20 9.27 27.16
CA SER A 111 -8.30 10.16 27.89
C SER A 111 -6.87 9.63 27.84
N GLY A 112 -5.89 10.53 27.89
CA GLY A 112 -4.46 10.19 27.87
C GLY A 112 -3.72 10.59 26.58
N PRO A 113 -2.43 10.24 26.47
CA PRO A 113 -1.61 10.61 25.33
C PRO A 113 -2.09 9.92 24.05
N GLU A 114 -1.99 10.64 22.94
CA GLU A 114 -2.31 10.14 21.60
C GLU A 114 -1.38 8.98 21.23
N LEU A 115 -1.92 8.05 20.45
CA LEU A 115 -1.21 6.86 20.00
C LEU A 115 -0.60 7.11 18.62
N LEU A 116 0.61 6.61 18.43
CA LEU A 116 1.30 6.68 17.16
C LEU A 116 0.84 5.51 16.27
N ARG A 117 0.35 5.83 15.07
CA ARG A 117 0.07 4.86 14.01
C ARG A 117 1.02 5.02 12.86
N LEU A 118 1.56 3.92 12.38
CA LEU A 118 2.41 3.92 11.19
C LEU A 118 1.58 4.28 9.95
N THR A 119 2.06 5.28 9.20
CA THR A 119 1.61 5.56 7.84
C THR A 119 2.18 4.52 6.87
N PRO A 120 1.73 4.47 5.61
CA PRO A 120 2.39 3.66 4.58
C PRO A 120 3.91 3.92 4.48
N SER A 121 4.34 5.17 4.59
CA SER A 121 5.77 5.54 4.60
C SER A 121 6.50 5.03 5.84
N GLY A 122 5.85 5.04 7.01
CA GLY A 122 6.37 4.47 8.26
C GLY A 122 6.59 2.96 8.18
N TRP A 123 5.61 2.23 7.64
CA TRP A 123 5.73 0.79 7.38
C TRP A 123 6.91 0.47 6.47
N LEU A 124 7.04 1.20 5.36
CA LEU A 124 8.17 1.04 4.43
C LEU A 124 9.52 1.36 5.10
N ALA A 125 9.58 2.41 5.92
CA ALA A 125 10.78 2.77 6.67
C ALA A 125 11.17 1.70 7.71
N ALA A 126 10.18 0.99 8.29
CA ALA A 126 10.40 -0.17 9.15
C ALA A 126 10.80 -1.44 8.37
N GLY A 127 10.77 -1.41 7.03
CA GLY A 127 11.04 -2.58 6.18
C GLY A 127 9.90 -3.62 6.20
N ARG A 128 8.67 -3.18 6.47
CA ARG A 128 7.47 -4.01 6.59
C ARG A 128 6.36 -3.49 5.67
N THR A 129 5.31 -4.27 5.49
CA THR A 129 4.08 -3.88 4.78
C THR A 129 2.95 -3.67 5.79
N PRO A 130 2.06 -2.67 5.60
CA PRO A 130 0.90 -2.49 6.45
C PRO A 130 0.01 -3.74 6.46
N PRO A 131 -0.59 -4.12 7.61
CA PRO A 131 -1.65 -5.11 7.64
C PRO A 131 -2.84 -4.57 6.86
N GLY A 132 -3.27 -5.31 5.82
CA GLY A 132 -4.41 -4.95 4.97
C GLY A 132 -5.76 -5.23 5.60
#